data_AF-A0A7C5ZHX4-F1
#
_entry.id   AF-A0A7C5ZHX4-F1
#
_cell.length_a   1.000
_cell.length_b   1.000
_cell.length_c   1.000
_cell.angle_alpha   90.00
_cell.angle_beta   90.00
_cell.angle_gamma   90.00
#
_symmetry.space_group_name_H-M   'P 1'
#
loop_
_entity.id
_entity.type
_entity.pdbx_description
1 polymer ?
#
loop_
_entity_poly.entity_id
_entity_poly.type
_entity_poly.pdbx_seq_one_letter_code
_entity_poly.pdbx_strand_id
1 'polypeptide(L)'
;MIGLPGLIGLVALAVFGVAQFFLIGTISAGRRPRFRPIPLFTALRGMLGRSIESGRELHVSIGTGSIGGEDMATTLAGLQIVEYLADEAAASGVAPVITTADAATLILAEDTLRRPYIRQGSLENYPPLSARLPALEPTQYAAATMDYLAHGRVLANVMSGVFGAEAGLMARAADKDALPQFGGAADPRALAVLLPTADNLLVGEEMFAAKAYLQARPPHLASLRAQDIARWAIVAGIIALFVIGLLSQAGQP
;
A
#
# COMPACT_ATOMS: atom_id res chain seq x y z
N MET A 1 -2.32 -33.13 17.59
CA MET A 1 -0.85 -33.36 17.57
C MET A 1 -0.27 -32.51 16.45
N ILE A 2 0.62 -31.56 16.76
CA ILE A 2 1.26 -30.73 15.72
C ILE A 2 2.20 -31.65 14.92
N GLY A 3 1.92 -31.86 13.64
CA GLY A 3 2.81 -32.65 12.77
C GLY A 3 4.17 -31.97 12.61
N LEU A 4 5.20 -32.72 12.24
CA LEU A 4 6.54 -32.20 11.90
C LEU A 4 6.52 -30.92 11.04
N PRO A 5 5.69 -30.78 9.97
CA PRO A 5 5.60 -29.52 9.22
C PRO A 5 5.06 -28.34 10.04
N GLY A 6 4.12 -28.60 10.96
CA GLY A 6 3.60 -27.57 11.87
C GLY A 6 4.64 -27.10 12.88
N LEU A 7 5.50 -28.01 13.36
CA LEU A 7 6.61 -27.66 14.26
C LEU A 7 7.64 -26.78 13.54
N ILE A 8 8.00 -27.13 12.30
CA ILE A 8 8.92 -26.33 11.46
C ILE A 8 8.34 -24.93 11.24
N GLY A 9 7.06 -24.83 10.90
CA GLY A 9 6.38 -23.55 10.71
C GLY A 9 6.40 -22.67 11.97
N LEU A 10 6.17 -23.27 13.14
CA LEU A 10 6.19 -22.55 14.42
C LEU A 10 7.60 -22.08 14.79
N VAL A 11 8.62 -22.91 14.57
CA VAL A 11 10.03 -22.52 14.77
C VAL A 11 10.41 -21.38 13.83
N ALA A 12 10.03 -21.46 12.54
CA ALA A 12 10.30 -20.39 11.58
C ALA A 12 9.63 -19.07 12.00
N LEU A 13 8.38 -19.12 12.46
CA LEU A 13 7.65 -17.95 12.97
C LEU A 13 8.34 -17.37 14.21
N ALA A 14 8.79 -18.20 15.14
CA ALA A 14 9.51 -17.76 16.33
C ALA A 14 10.84 -17.09 15.98
N VAL A 15 11.63 -17.69 15.07
CA VAL A 15 12.89 -17.11 14.58
C VAL A 15 12.62 -15.77 13.89
N PHE A 16 11.58 -15.68 13.06
CA PHE A 16 11.20 -14.43 12.40
C PHE A 16 10.80 -13.36 13.43
N GLY A 17 10.04 -13.72 14.46
CA GLY A 17 9.65 -12.82 15.54
C GLY A 17 10.85 -12.30 16.36
N VAL A 18 11.80 -13.18 16.69
CA VAL A 18 13.04 -12.79 17.39
C VAL A 18 13.90 -11.88 16.53
N ALA A 19 14.06 -12.20 15.24
CA ALA A 19 14.79 -11.36 14.29
C ALA A 19 14.13 -9.98 14.15
N GLN A 20 12.80 -9.92 14.06
CA GLN A 20 12.01 -8.69 14.09
C GLN A 20 12.32 -7.85 15.33
N PHE A 21 12.20 -8.44 16.52
CA PHE A 21 12.46 -7.74 17.78
C PHE A 21 13.89 -7.19 17.86
N PHE A 22 14.88 -7.98 17.46
CA PHE A 22 16.27 -7.55 17.41
C PHE A 22 16.49 -6.41 16.40
N LEU A 23 15.93 -6.50 15.20
CA LEU A 23 16.01 -5.46 14.19
C LEU A 23 15.37 -4.15 14.67
N ILE A 24 14.22 -4.21 15.34
CA ILE A 24 13.58 -3.04 15.94
C ILE A 24 14.51 -2.38 16.95
N GLY A 25 15.13 -3.15 17.85
CA GLY A 25 16.09 -2.63 18.83
C GLY A 25 17.29 -1.95 18.17
N THR A 26 17.89 -2.60 17.17
CA THR A 26 19.06 -2.03 16.46
C THR A 26 18.73 -0.76 15.68
N ILE A 27 17.56 -0.70 15.03
CA ILE A 27 17.12 0.47 14.26
C ILE A 27 16.76 1.62 15.21
N SER A 28 16.11 1.30 16.32
CA SER A 28 15.79 2.29 17.37
C SER A 28 17.06 2.85 18.03
N ALA A 29 18.14 2.06 18.11
CA ALA A 29 19.45 2.50 18.59
C ALA A 29 20.25 3.35 17.57
N GLY A 30 19.63 3.76 16.45
CA GLY A 30 20.20 4.69 15.47
C GLY A 30 20.75 4.04 14.19
N ARG A 31 20.64 2.72 14.03
CA ARG A 31 21.04 2.05 12.79
C ARG A 31 20.01 2.37 11.70
N ARG A 32 20.43 3.07 10.64
CA ARG A 32 19.55 3.45 9.54
C ARG A 32 19.75 2.51 8.33
N PRO A 33 18.90 1.49 8.13
CA PRO A 33 18.94 0.70 6.91
C PRO A 33 18.74 1.62 5.71
N ARG A 34 19.57 1.47 4.68
CA ARG A 34 19.44 2.20 3.42
C ARG A 34 18.58 1.37 2.48
N PHE A 35 17.40 1.89 2.14
CA PHE A 35 16.53 1.31 1.14
C PHE A 35 16.69 2.04 -0.20
N ARG A 36 16.43 1.35 -1.32
CA ARG A 36 16.42 1.96 -2.65
C ARG A 36 15.30 3.02 -2.69
N PRO A 37 15.51 4.23 -3.21
CA PRO A 37 14.42 5.19 -3.35
C PRO A 37 13.34 4.68 -4.31
N ILE A 38 12.09 4.76 -3.89
CA ILE A 38 10.91 4.48 -4.73
C ILE A 38 10.33 5.83 -5.18
N PRO A 39 10.33 6.14 -6.50
CA PRO A 39 9.93 7.45 -7.02
C PRO A 39 8.55 7.91 -6.56
N LEU A 40 7.57 6.98 -6.54
CA LEU A 40 6.18 7.28 -6.15
C LEU A 40 6.08 7.91 -4.77
N PHE A 41 6.76 7.37 -3.75
CA PHE A 41 6.66 7.92 -2.39
C PHE A 41 7.28 9.31 -2.27
N THR A 42 8.31 9.61 -3.06
CA THR A 42 8.91 10.95 -3.10
C THR A 42 7.98 11.94 -3.78
N ALA A 43 7.40 11.54 -4.92
CA ALA A 43 6.44 12.36 -5.65
C ALA A 43 5.15 12.60 -4.84
N LEU A 44 4.66 11.60 -4.12
CA LEU A 44 3.48 11.70 -3.26
C LEU A 44 3.67 12.70 -2.12
N ARG A 45 4.84 12.72 -1.46
CA ARG A 45 5.18 13.75 -0.45
C ARG A 45 5.15 15.15 -1.04
N GLY A 46 5.71 15.32 -2.24
CA GLY A 46 5.65 16.60 -2.95
C GLY A 46 4.22 17.00 -3.32
N MET A 47 3.37 16.03 -3.62
CA MET A 47 1.95 16.28 -3.93
C MET A 47 1.13 16.66 -2.72
N LEU A 48 1.40 16.05 -1.58
CA LEU A 48 0.83 16.45 -0.30
C LEU A 48 1.21 17.90 0.04
N GLY A 49 2.49 18.29 -0.12
CA GLY A 49 2.91 19.67 0.08
C GLY A 49 2.11 20.66 -0.79
N ARG A 50 1.98 20.36 -2.09
CA ARG A 50 1.17 21.17 -3.01
C ARG A 50 -0.33 21.15 -2.68
N SER A 51 -0.85 20.05 -2.14
CA SER A 51 -2.24 19.91 -1.68
C SER A 51 -2.51 20.87 -0.53
N ILE A 52 -1.60 20.93 0.44
CA ILE A 52 -1.65 21.87 1.57
C ILE A 52 -1.57 23.33 1.08
N GLU A 53 -0.65 23.63 0.17
CA GLU A 53 -0.47 24.99 -0.37
C GLU A 53 -1.67 25.48 -1.20
N SER A 54 -2.28 24.61 -1.99
CA SER A 54 -3.38 24.98 -2.91
C SER A 54 -4.78 24.76 -2.32
N GLY A 55 -4.89 24.05 -1.20
CA GLY A 55 -6.17 23.59 -0.64
C GLY A 55 -6.94 22.65 -1.58
N ARG A 56 -6.27 22.01 -2.55
CA ARG A 56 -6.85 20.99 -3.44
C ARG A 56 -6.59 19.61 -2.85
N GLU A 57 -7.56 18.71 -2.99
CA GLU A 57 -7.57 17.40 -2.33
C GLU A 57 -6.73 16.37 -3.10
N LEU A 58 -6.12 15.42 -2.40
CA LEU A 58 -5.60 14.20 -3.03
C LEU A 58 -6.72 13.16 -3.08
N HIS A 59 -7.01 12.63 -4.25
CA HIS A 59 -7.92 11.49 -4.39
C HIS A 59 -7.14 10.19 -4.24
N VAL A 60 -7.63 9.26 -3.43
CA VAL A 60 -7.06 7.91 -3.30
C VAL A 60 -8.15 6.86 -3.50
N SER A 61 -7.98 6.03 -4.51
CA SER A 61 -8.78 4.85 -4.76
C SER A 61 -8.11 3.61 -4.17
N ILE A 62 -8.85 2.86 -3.34
CA ILE A 62 -8.45 1.53 -2.84
C ILE A 62 -8.99 0.41 -3.76
N GLY A 63 -9.89 0.77 -4.68
CA GLY A 63 -10.48 -0.13 -5.66
C GLY A 63 -11.57 -1.03 -5.07
N THR A 64 -11.68 -2.24 -5.61
CA THR A 64 -12.81 -3.16 -5.39
C THR A 64 -12.52 -4.27 -4.38
N GLY A 65 -11.30 -4.30 -3.84
CA GLY A 65 -10.86 -5.36 -2.94
C GLY A 65 -11.56 -5.29 -1.59
N SER A 66 -11.86 -6.46 -1.04
CA SER A 66 -12.43 -6.58 0.30
C SER A 66 -11.35 -6.88 1.35
N ILE A 67 -11.70 -6.77 2.63
CA ILE A 67 -10.85 -7.13 3.77
C ILE A 67 -11.11 -8.55 4.29
N GLY A 68 -12.06 -9.29 3.72
CA GLY A 68 -12.49 -10.61 4.18
C GLY A 68 -11.97 -11.81 3.37
N GLY A 69 -11.01 -11.63 2.47
CA GLY A 69 -10.60 -12.68 1.52
C GLY A 69 -9.17 -12.52 0.99
N GLU A 70 -8.93 -13.07 -0.19
CA GLU A 70 -7.61 -13.10 -0.85
C GLU A 70 -7.05 -11.69 -1.12
N ASP A 71 -7.95 -10.74 -1.35
CA ASP A 71 -7.64 -9.33 -1.62
C ASP A 71 -7.15 -8.55 -0.40
N MET A 72 -7.33 -9.07 0.82
CA MET A 72 -7.11 -8.34 2.06
C MET A 72 -5.71 -7.72 2.14
N ALA A 73 -4.67 -8.46 1.75
CA ALA A 73 -3.30 -7.96 1.81
C ALA A 73 -3.12 -6.73 0.90
N THR A 74 -3.65 -6.79 -0.32
CA THR A 74 -3.59 -5.73 -1.33
C THR A 74 -4.40 -4.51 -0.89
N THR A 75 -5.63 -4.72 -0.42
CA THR A 75 -6.50 -3.66 0.13
C THR A 75 -5.84 -2.94 1.32
N LEU A 76 -5.29 -3.69 2.27
CA LEU A 76 -4.60 -3.13 3.43
C LEU A 76 -3.33 -2.37 3.04
N ALA A 77 -2.60 -2.81 2.02
CA ALA A 77 -1.44 -2.09 1.52
C ALA A 77 -1.83 -0.75 0.86
N GLY A 78 -2.94 -0.69 0.14
CA GLY A 78 -3.53 0.58 -0.33
C GLY A 78 -3.89 1.53 0.82
N LEU A 79 -4.51 0.99 1.88
CA LEU A 79 -4.87 1.73 3.07
C LEU A 79 -3.67 2.31 3.83
N GLN A 80 -2.46 1.75 3.66
CA GLN A 80 -1.25 2.33 4.27
C GLN A 80 -0.93 3.73 3.73
N ILE A 81 -1.23 3.99 2.45
CA ILE A 81 -1.10 5.32 1.87
C ILE A 81 -2.13 6.26 2.49
N VAL A 82 -3.37 5.78 2.68
CA VAL A 82 -4.43 6.54 3.35
C VAL A 82 -4.04 6.90 4.77
N GLU A 83 -3.48 5.97 5.54
CA GLU A 83 -3.02 6.22 6.91
C GLU A 83 -1.94 7.31 6.96
N TYR A 84 -0.98 7.29 6.03
CA TYR A 84 0.02 8.34 5.92
C TYR A 84 -0.61 9.70 5.61
N LEU A 85 -1.49 9.76 4.60
CA LEU A 85 -2.13 11.02 4.21
C LEU A 85 -3.08 11.54 5.30
N ALA A 86 -3.74 10.66 6.06
CA ALA A 86 -4.60 11.03 7.18
C ALA A 86 -3.79 11.63 8.34
N ASP A 87 -2.63 11.04 8.67
CA ASP A 87 -1.72 11.57 9.70
C ASP A 87 -1.29 13.00 9.35
N GLU A 88 -0.93 13.24 8.09
CA GLU A 88 -0.51 14.55 7.60
C GLU A 88 -1.69 15.54 7.47
N ALA A 89 -2.86 15.07 7.04
CA ALA A 89 -4.07 15.87 6.91
C ALA A 89 -4.53 16.42 8.26
N ALA A 90 -4.52 15.62 9.33
CA ALA A 90 -4.89 16.10 10.66
C ALA A 90 -3.94 17.20 11.15
N ALA A 91 -2.66 17.16 10.75
CA ALA A 91 -1.69 18.20 11.09
C ALA A 91 -1.77 19.46 10.20
N SER A 92 -2.25 19.34 8.97
CA SER A 92 -2.17 20.40 7.94
C SER A 92 -3.51 20.96 7.44
N GLY A 93 -4.62 20.27 7.72
CA GLY A 93 -5.98 20.73 7.43
C GLY A 93 -6.56 20.32 6.08
N VAL A 94 -5.81 19.67 5.19
CA VAL A 94 -6.33 19.20 3.88
C VAL A 94 -6.43 17.68 3.88
N ALA A 95 -7.67 17.16 4.01
CA ALA A 95 -7.93 15.73 4.00
C ALA A 95 -7.94 15.15 2.58
N PRO A 96 -7.40 13.94 2.37
CA PRO A 96 -7.61 13.22 1.13
C PRO A 96 -9.06 12.73 1.03
N VAL A 97 -9.55 12.57 -0.20
CA VAL A 97 -10.81 11.88 -0.47
C VAL A 97 -10.52 10.46 -0.93
N ILE A 98 -11.12 9.50 -0.22
CA ILE A 98 -10.90 8.08 -0.41
C ILE A 98 -12.13 7.47 -1.06
N THR A 99 -11.92 6.67 -2.11
CA THR A 99 -12.99 5.92 -2.75
C THR A 99 -12.69 4.43 -2.75
N THR A 100 -13.73 3.61 -2.56
CA THR A 100 -13.67 2.15 -2.65
C THR A 100 -15.00 1.63 -3.17
N ALA A 101 -15.02 0.41 -3.71
CA ALA A 101 -16.24 -0.29 -4.10
C ALA A 101 -16.69 -1.35 -3.07
N ASP A 102 -16.01 -1.47 -1.93
CA ASP A 102 -16.33 -2.46 -0.89
C ASP A 102 -16.75 -1.80 0.43
N ALA A 103 -17.86 -2.25 1.01
CA ALA A 103 -18.44 -1.66 2.22
C ALA A 103 -17.58 -1.89 3.48
N ALA A 104 -16.91 -3.04 3.59
CA ALA A 104 -16.06 -3.32 4.73
C ALA A 104 -14.78 -2.47 4.68
N THR A 105 -14.24 -2.29 3.49
CA THR A 105 -13.10 -1.40 3.20
C THR A 105 -13.48 0.06 3.45
N LEU A 106 -14.70 0.49 3.12
CA LEU A 106 -15.20 1.84 3.45
C LEU A 106 -15.11 2.11 4.95
N ILE A 107 -15.61 1.19 5.78
CA ILE A 107 -15.60 1.35 7.24
C ILE A 107 -14.16 1.47 7.75
N LEU A 108 -13.25 0.67 7.20
CA LEU A 108 -11.85 0.69 7.60
C LEU A 108 -11.13 1.96 7.11
N ALA A 109 -11.45 2.46 5.93
CA ALA A 109 -10.96 3.74 5.41
C ALA A 109 -11.42 4.90 6.29
N GLU A 110 -12.70 4.94 6.65
CA GLU A 110 -13.28 5.94 7.53
C GLU A 110 -12.60 5.95 8.92
N ASP A 111 -12.43 4.77 9.52
CA ASP A 111 -11.70 4.65 10.79
C ASP A 111 -10.25 5.11 10.66
N THR A 112 -9.57 4.74 9.58
CA THR A 112 -8.19 5.15 9.30
C THR A 112 -8.05 6.66 9.17
N LEU A 113 -9.00 7.32 8.49
CA LEU A 113 -9.02 8.77 8.33
C LEU A 113 -9.33 9.50 9.64
N ARG A 114 -10.22 8.96 10.49
CA ARG A 114 -10.64 9.59 11.75
C ARG A 114 -9.61 9.45 12.87
N ARG A 115 -8.86 8.35 12.91
CA ARG A 115 -7.91 8.04 13.99
C ARG A 115 -6.94 9.19 14.32
N PRO A 116 -6.29 9.87 13.35
CA PRO A 116 -5.36 10.95 13.65
C PRO A 116 -6.04 12.15 14.31
N TYR A 117 -7.23 12.53 13.86
CA TYR A 117 -8.03 13.61 14.46
C TYR A 117 -8.45 13.27 15.90
N ILE A 118 -8.83 12.02 16.17
CA ILE A 118 -9.16 11.55 17.53
C ILE A 118 -7.92 11.66 18.43
N ARG A 119 -6.75 11.21 17.96
CA ARG A 119 -5.50 11.28 18.75
C ARG A 119 -5.05 12.70 19.06
N GLN A 120 -5.36 13.65 18.18
CA GLN A 120 -5.06 15.08 18.37
C GLN A 120 -6.15 15.82 19.16
N GLY A 121 -7.27 15.17 19.46
CA GLY A 121 -8.41 15.79 20.16
C GLY A 121 -9.19 16.78 19.30
N SER A 122 -9.10 16.67 17.98
CA SER A 122 -9.68 17.61 17.00
C SER A 122 -10.67 16.91 16.06
N LEU A 123 -11.49 16.01 16.60
CA LEU A 123 -12.44 15.22 15.81
C LEU A 123 -13.48 16.11 15.11
N GLU A 124 -13.81 17.26 15.69
CA GLU A 124 -14.67 18.28 15.12
C GLU A 124 -14.15 18.85 13.79
N ASN A 125 -12.84 18.77 13.54
CA ASN A 125 -12.22 19.22 12.29
C ASN A 125 -12.18 18.13 11.21
N TYR A 126 -12.66 16.91 11.51
CA TYR A 126 -12.70 15.83 10.54
C TYR A 126 -13.69 16.14 9.41
N PRO A 127 -13.26 16.23 8.14
CA PRO A 127 -14.16 16.57 7.05
C PRO A 127 -15.13 15.41 6.77
N PRO A 128 -16.45 15.67 6.75
CA PRO A 128 -17.43 14.63 6.42
C PRO A 128 -17.25 14.15 4.99
N LEU A 129 -17.61 12.89 4.72
CA LEU A 129 -17.52 12.26 3.39
C LEU A 129 -16.08 12.21 2.83
N SER A 130 -15.07 12.17 3.70
CA SER A 130 -13.68 11.91 3.29
C SER A 130 -13.49 10.47 2.79
N ALA A 131 -14.24 9.49 3.31
CA ALA A 131 -14.36 8.17 2.70
C ALA A 131 -15.70 8.01 1.97
N ARG A 132 -15.68 7.43 0.76
CA ARG A 132 -16.85 7.29 -0.11
C ARG A 132 -16.94 5.89 -0.72
N LEU A 133 -18.16 5.38 -0.79
CA LEU A 133 -18.53 4.15 -1.48
C LEU A 133 -19.52 4.53 -2.60
N PRO A 134 -19.03 5.04 -3.74
CA PRO A 134 -19.92 5.62 -4.75
C PRO A 134 -20.76 4.55 -5.45
N ALA A 135 -20.25 3.33 -5.60
CA ALA A 135 -21.00 2.16 -6.04
C ALA A 135 -20.25 0.87 -5.64
N LEU A 136 -20.96 -0.26 -5.64
CA LEU A 136 -20.38 -1.59 -5.36
C LEU A 136 -19.83 -2.28 -6.61
N GLU A 137 -20.45 -2.03 -7.77
CA GLU A 137 -20.04 -2.66 -9.02
C GLU A 137 -18.84 -1.92 -9.65
N PRO A 138 -17.79 -2.62 -10.13
CA PRO A 138 -16.53 -2.00 -10.58
C PRO A 138 -16.71 -0.90 -11.65
N THR A 139 -17.61 -1.12 -12.61
CA THR A 139 -17.86 -0.17 -13.72
C THR A 139 -18.63 1.07 -13.25
N GLN A 140 -19.60 0.89 -12.35
CA GLN A 140 -20.35 2.00 -11.74
C GLN A 140 -19.45 2.80 -10.79
N TYR A 141 -18.61 2.09 -10.04
CA TYR A 141 -17.60 2.65 -9.15
C TYR A 141 -16.64 3.55 -9.94
N ALA A 142 -16.12 3.06 -11.07
CA ALA A 142 -15.29 3.87 -11.95
C ALA A 142 -16.06 5.06 -12.53
N ALA A 143 -17.28 4.89 -13.03
CA ALA A 143 -18.07 6.00 -13.58
C ALA A 143 -18.29 7.13 -12.56
N ALA A 144 -18.64 6.80 -11.33
CA ALA A 144 -18.83 7.79 -10.27
C ALA A 144 -17.50 8.41 -9.79
N THR A 145 -16.41 7.63 -9.78
CA THR A 145 -15.08 8.16 -9.47
C THR A 145 -14.59 9.10 -10.57
N MET A 146 -14.83 8.79 -11.84
CA MET A 146 -14.53 9.67 -12.98
C MET A 146 -15.29 11.00 -12.87
N ASP A 147 -16.56 10.96 -12.48
CA ASP A 147 -17.36 12.17 -12.26
C ASP A 147 -16.76 13.04 -11.14
N TYR A 148 -16.35 12.42 -10.03
CA TYR A 148 -15.66 13.13 -8.96
C TYR A 148 -14.30 13.70 -9.38
N LEU A 149 -13.51 12.97 -10.19
CA LEU A 149 -12.23 13.46 -10.71
C LEU A 149 -12.41 14.68 -11.62
N ALA A 150 -13.46 14.70 -12.45
CA ALA A 150 -13.72 15.77 -13.41
C ALA A 150 -14.27 17.06 -12.76
N HIS A 151 -15.09 16.92 -11.71
CA HIS A 151 -15.79 18.06 -11.11
C HIS A 151 -15.27 18.43 -9.71
N GLY A 152 -14.51 17.55 -9.07
CA GLY A 152 -13.93 17.78 -7.75
C GLY A 152 -12.69 18.67 -7.78
N ARG A 153 -12.31 19.20 -6.61
CA ARG A 153 -11.07 19.97 -6.43
C ARG A 153 -9.85 19.07 -6.29
N VAL A 154 -9.75 18.03 -7.12
CA VAL A 154 -8.71 17.00 -7.05
C VAL A 154 -7.41 17.55 -7.60
N LEU A 155 -6.31 17.41 -6.87
CA LEU A 155 -4.97 17.82 -7.28
C LEU A 155 -4.21 16.68 -7.99
N ALA A 156 -4.38 15.45 -7.51
CA ALA A 156 -3.76 14.25 -8.06
C ALA A 156 -4.61 13.03 -7.72
N ASN A 157 -4.48 12.00 -8.56
CA ASN A 157 -5.18 10.73 -8.43
C ASN A 157 -4.19 9.63 -8.02
N VAL A 158 -4.45 8.98 -6.89
CA VAL A 158 -3.69 7.83 -6.40
C VAL A 158 -4.58 6.60 -6.47
N MET A 159 -4.14 5.55 -7.14
CA MET A 159 -4.85 4.29 -7.27
C MET A 159 -3.98 3.19 -6.69
N SER A 160 -4.26 2.76 -5.45
CA SER A 160 -3.46 1.76 -4.76
C SER A 160 -4.35 0.72 -4.09
N GLY A 161 -4.37 -0.50 -4.61
CA GLY A 161 -5.27 -1.54 -4.12
C GLY A 161 -5.60 -2.59 -5.18
N VAL A 162 -6.82 -3.10 -5.12
CA VAL A 162 -7.30 -4.17 -6.02
C VAL A 162 -8.11 -3.56 -7.15
N PHE A 163 -7.72 -3.87 -8.38
CA PHE A 163 -8.31 -3.29 -9.57
C PHE A 163 -8.41 -4.31 -10.69
N GLY A 164 -9.35 -4.08 -11.59
CA GLY A 164 -9.47 -4.70 -12.90
C GLY A 164 -9.40 -3.67 -14.03
N ALA A 165 -10.22 -3.85 -15.05
CA ALA A 165 -10.28 -2.96 -16.21
C ALA A 165 -10.83 -1.57 -15.89
N GLU A 166 -11.63 -1.44 -14.82
CA GLU A 166 -12.21 -0.19 -14.36
C GLU A 166 -11.14 0.84 -13.96
N ALA A 167 -9.94 0.38 -13.58
CA ALA A 167 -8.80 1.26 -13.34
C ALA A 167 -8.43 2.10 -14.57
N GLY A 168 -8.53 1.52 -15.77
CA GLY A 168 -8.23 2.23 -17.01
C GLY A 168 -9.22 3.36 -17.29
N LEU A 169 -10.49 3.18 -16.91
CA LEU A 169 -11.52 4.20 -17.06
C LEU A 169 -11.24 5.41 -16.14
N MET A 170 -10.96 5.13 -14.86
CA MET A 170 -10.59 6.17 -13.89
C MET A 170 -9.30 6.89 -14.30
N ALA A 171 -8.29 6.15 -14.74
CA ALA A 171 -7.02 6.72 -15.15
C ALA A 171 -7.14 7.59 -16.40
N ARG A 172 -7.99 7.19 -17.36
CA ARG A 172 -8.27 8.00 -18.54
C ARG A 172 -9.02 9.29 -18.21
N ALA A 173 -9.89 9.29 -17.20
CA ALA A 173 -10.55 10.52 -16.75
C ALA A 173 -9.56 11.48 -16.10
N ALA A 174 -8.70 11.00 -15.20
CA ALA A 174 -7.64 11.81 -14.60
C ALA A 174 -6.69 12.41 -15.65
N ASP A 175 -6.33 11.64 -16.68
CA ASP A 175 -5.50 12.09 -17.80
C ASP A 175 -6.14 13.22 -18.62
N LYS A 176 -7.47 13.21 -18.82
CA LYS A 176 -8.18 14.29 -19.54
C LYS A 176 -7.97 15.66 -18.90
N ASP A 177 -7.92 15.69 -17.57
CA ASP A 177 -7.74 16.92 -16.78
C ASP A 177 -6.28 17.14 -16.35
N ALA A 178 -5.34 16.39 -16.94
CA ALA A 178 -3.90 16.42 -16.65
C ALA A 178 -3.57 16.28 -15.15
N LEU A 179 -4.35 15.48 -14.43
CA LEU A 179 -4.10 15.17 -13.03
C LEU A 179 -2.92 14.20 -12.94
N PRO A 180 -1.89 14.48 -12.11
CA PRO A 180 -0.83 13.52 -11.82
C PRO A 180 -1.40 12.21 -11.29
N GLN A 181 -0.85 11.09 -11.76
CA GLN A 181 -1.37 9.76 -11.49
C GLN A 181 -0.34 8.86 -10.83
N PHE A 182 -0.73 8.25 -9.71
CA PHE A 182 0.10 7.33 -8.94
C PHE A 182 -0.60 5.97 -8.87
N GLY A 183 0.08 4.89 -9.24
CA GLY A 183 -0.49 3.55 -9.29
C GLY A 183 0.17 2.58 -8.31
N GLY A 184 -0.58 1.60 -7.84
CA GLY A 184 -0.07 0.45 -7.10
C GLY A 184 -1.08 -0.69 -7.11
N ALA A 185 -0.66 -1.88 -7.54
CA ALA A 185 -1.50 -3.07 -7.52
C ALA A 185 -0.63 -4.32 -7.36
N ALA A 186 -1.23 -5.38 -6.81
CA ALA A 186 -0.59 -6.70 -6.73
C ALA A 186 -0.90 -7.59 -7.94
N ASP A 187 -2.07 -7.41 -8.58
CA ASP A 187 -2.46 -8.19 -9.77
C ASP A 187 -1.70 -7.70 -11.02
N PRO A 188 -0.97 -8.58 -11.74
CA PRO A 188 -0.36 -8.25 -13.02
C PRO A 188 -1.31 -7.65 -14.06
N ARG A 189 -2.60 -8.04 -14.05
CA ARG A 189 -3.62 -7.50 -14.96
C ARG A 189 -3.91 -6.03 -14.67
N ALA A 190 -4.04 -5.67 -13.40
CA ALA A 190 -4.18 -4.29 -12.96
C ALA A 190 -2.93 -3.46 -13.31
N LEU A 191 -1.74 -4.02 -13.05
CA LEU A 191 -0.48 -3.36 -13.40
C LEU A 191 -0.36 -3.10 -14.91
N ALA A 192 -0.80 -4.01 -15.76
CA ALA A 192 -0.81 -3.81 -17.21
C ALA A 192 -1.70 -2.63 -17.65
N VAL A 193 -2.78 -2.36 -16.92
CA VAL A 193 -3.70 -1.23 -17.16
C VAL A 193 -3.11 0.08 -16.62
N LEU A 194 -2.46 0.05 -15.46
CA LEU A 194 -1.90 1.23 -14.80
C LEU A 194 -0.54 1.66 -15.38
N LEU A 195 0.24 0.74 -15.94
CA LEU A 195 1.57 1.01 -16.49
C LEU A 195 1.59 2.12 -17.57
N PRO A 196 0.68 2.17 -18.56
CA PRO A 196 0.68 3.24 -19.54
C PRO A 196 0.07 4.57 -19.06
N THR A 197 -0.60 4.59 -17.90
CA THR A 197 -1.38 5.76 -17.44
C THR A 197 -0.82 6.42 -16.18
N ALA A 198 -0.07 5.70 -15.34
CA ALA A 198 0.50 6.22 -14.11
C ALA A 198 1.85 6.90 -14.37
N ASP A 199 2.06 8.10 -13.80
CA ASP A 199 3.37 8.78 -13.81
C ASP A 199 4.41 8.00 -13.00
N ASN A 200 3.95 7.36 -11.91
CA ASN A 200 4.75 6.48 -11.08
C ASN A 200 3.90 5.27 -10.66
N LEU A 201 4.51 4.09 -10.68
CA LEU A 201 3.85 2.82 -10.39
C LEU A 201 4.62 2.05 -9.31
N LEU A 202 3.92 1.56 -8.29
CA LEU A 202 4.43 0.55 -7.36
C LEU A 202 4.25 -0.83 -7.98
N VAL A 203 5.34 -1.58 -8.09
CA VAL A 203 5.32 -2.91 -8.71
C VAL A 203 5.57 -3.99 -7.67
N GLY A 204 4.70 -5.01 -7.65
CA GLY A 204 4.84 -6.18 -6.80
C GLY A 204 4.86 -5.83 -5.31
N GLU A 205 6.00 -6.01 -4.66
CA GLU A 205 6.15 -5.83 -3.22
C GLU A 205 6.25 -4.36 -2.77
N GLU A 206 6.52 -3.44 -3.69
CA GLU A 206 6.71 -2.02 -3.37
C GLU A 206 5.47 -1.40 -2.71
N MET A 207 4.28 -1.90 -3.05
CA MET A 207 3.01 -1.46 -2.46
C MET A 207 2.93 -1.76 -0.96
N PHE A 208 3.54 -2.85 -0.51
CA PHE A 208 3.56 -3.25 0.90
C PHE A 208 4.60 -2.50 1.73
N ALA A 209 5.48 -1.75 1.07
CA ALA A 209 6.54 -0.99 1.71
C ALA A 209 6.11 0.44 2.09
N ALA A 210 4.89 0.86 1.75
CA ALA A 210 4.40 2.23 1.94
C ALA A 210 4.64 2.77 3.35
N LYS A 211 4.31 2.00 4.40
CA LYS A 211 4.58 2.38 5.80
C LYS A 211 6.05 2.62 6.14
N ALA A 212 6.94 1.80 5.59
CA ALA A 212 8.37 1.92 5.82
C ALA A 212 8.94 3.17 5.12
N TYR A 213 8.46 3.48 3.92
CA TYR A 213 8.96 4.62 3.14
C TYR A 213 8.31 5.95 3.49
N LEU A 214 7.03 5.98 3.87
CA LEU A 214 6.30 7.22 4.14
C LEU A 214 6.46 7.68 5.59
N GLN A 215 6.27 6.77 6.57
CA GLN A 215 6.37 7.12 7.99
C GLN A 215 7.76 6.84 8.60
N ALA A 216 8.56 5.93 8.03
CA ALA A 216 9.92 5.61 8.46
C ALA A 216 10.11 5.30 9.96
N ARG A 217 9.10 4.73 10.62
CA ARG A 217 9.17 4.32 12.04
C ARG A 217 10.01 3.04 12.20
N PRO A 218 10.76 2.86 13.31
CA PRO A 218 11.64 1.70 13.50
C PRO A 218 10.97 0.32 13.28
N PRO A 219 9.72 0.06 13.75
CA PRO A 219 9.03 -1.20 13.47
C PRO A 219 8.78 -1.46 11.99
N HIS A 220 8.43 -0.43 11.22
CA HIS A 220 8.16 -0.58 9.78
C HIS A 220 9.44 -0.85 9.00
N LEU A 221 10.53 -0.14 9.33
CA LEU A 221 11.85 -0.36 8.72
C LEU A 221 12.39 -1.76 9.07
N ALA A 222 12.20 -2.20 10.32
CA ALA A 222 12.57 -3.54 10.75
C ALA A 222 11.78 -4.62 10.00
N SER A 223 10.48 -4.41 9.77
CA SER A 223 9.61 -5.36 9.06
C SER A 223 10.06 -5.54 7.62
N LEU A 224 10.25 -4.44 6.89
CA LEU A 224 10.76 -4.47 5.53
C LEU A 224 12.13 -5.18 5.45
N ARG A 225 13.03 -4.86 6.40
CA ARG A 225 14.36 -5.49 6.43
C ARG A 225 14.30 -6.99 6.77
N ALA A 226 13.41 -7.40 7.67
CA ALA A 226 13.22 -8.81 8.01
C ALA A 226 12.67 -9.60 6.82
N GLN A 227 11.72 -9.03 6.07
CA GLN A 227 11.18 -9.62 4.85
C GLN A 227 12.25 -9.79 3.78
N ASP A 228 13.10 -8.78 3.55
CA ASP A 228 14.24 -8.88 2.62
C ASP A 228 15.18 -10.02 3.00
N ILE A 229 15.56 -10.11 4.28
CA ILE A 229 16.47 -11.16 4.78
C ILE A 229 15.85 -12.54 4.61
N ALA A 230 14.57 -12.70 4.97
CA ALA A 230 13.86 -13.96 4.82
C ALA A 230 13.80 -14.40 3.36
N ARG A 231 13.54 -13.46 2.43
CA ARG A 231 13.52 -13.77 0.99
C ARG A 231 14.87 -14.25 0.49
N TRP A 232 15.95 -13.56 0.84
CA TRP A 232 17.31 -13.98 0.47
C TRP A 232 17.67 -15.34 1.06
N ALA A 233 17.26 -15.62 2.31
CA ALA A 233 17.46 -16.92 2.93
C ALA A 233 16.70 -18.04 2.20
N ILE A 234 15.45 -17.79 1.79
CA ILE A 234 14.66 -18.74 1.00
C ILE A 234 15.31 -19.00 -0.36
N VAL A 235 15.71 -17.95 -1.07
CA VAL A 235 16.38 -18.06 -2.38
C VAL A 235 17.69 -18.86 -2.25
N ALA A 236 18.51 -18.54 -1.25
CA ALA A 236 19.75 -19.28 -0.98
C ALA A 236 19.47 -20.76 -0.65
N GLY A 237 18.43 -21.03 0.14
CA GLY A 237 17.98 -22.39 0.46
C GLY A 237 17.56 -23.18 -0.78
N ILE A 238 16.72 -22.59 -1.64
CA ILE A 238 16.29 -23.22 -2.91
C ILE A 238 17.49 -23.53 -3.79
N ILE A 239 18.42 -22.59 -3.95
CA ILE A 239 19.63 -22.79 -4.76
C ILE A 239 20.49 -23.92 -4.17
N ALA A 240 20.70 -23.94 -2.85
CA ALA A 240 21.48 -24.99 -2.19
C ALA A 240 20.83 -26.38 -2.38
N LEU A 241 19.52 -26.49 -2.18
CA LEU A 241 18.75 -27.71 -2.42
C LEU A 241 18.85 -28.16 -3.89
N PHE A 242 18.76 -27.22 -4.83
CA PHE A 242 18.90 -27.50 -6.26
C PHE A 242 20.29 -28.05 -6.61
N VAL A 243 21.35 -27.42 -6.11
CA VAL A 243 22.75 -27.84 -6.33
C VAL A 243 23.01 -29.22 -5.73
N ILE A 244 22.58 -29.45 -4.49
CA ILE A 244 22.68 -30.78 -3.83
C ILE A 244 21.94 -31.83 -4.66
N GLY A 245 20.74 -31.51 -5.15
CA GLY A 245 19.96 -32.37 -6.03
C GLY A 245 20.72 -32.76 -7.31
N LEU A 246 21.35 -31.80 -7.98
CA LEU A 246 22.17 -32.06 -9.17
C LEU A 246 23.38 -32.94 -8.88
N LEU A 247 24.10 -32.66 -7.80
CA LEU A 247 25.27 -33.45 -7.38
C LEU A 247 24.89 -34.89 -7.01
N SER A 248 23.72 -35.08 -6.39
CA SER A 248 23.22 -36.41 -6.02
C SER A 248 22.82 -37.27 -7.23
N GLN A 249 22.33 -36.65 -8.31
CA GLN A 249 22.00 -37.34 -9.56
C GLN A 249 23.25 -37.66 -10.38
N ALA A 250 24.26 -36.78 -10.39
CA ALA A 250 25.54 -37.03 -11.05
C ALA A 250 26.36 -38.17 -10.42
N GLY A 251 26.00 -38.61 -9.21
CA GLY A 251 26.65 -39.69 -8.47
C GLY A 251 25.92 -41.05 -8.53
N GLN A 252 24.80 -41.18 -9.26
CA GLN A 252 24.18 -42.48 -9.51
C GLN A 252 24.68 -43.05 -10.84
N PRO A 253 25.27 -44.28 -10.85
CA PRO A 253 25.77 -44.92 -12.07
C PRO A 253 24.66 -45.34 -13.03
#